data_AF-A0A1N7UE98-F1
#
_entry.id   AF-A0A1N7UE98-F1
#
_cell.length_a   1.000
_cell.length_b   1.000
_cell.length_c   1.000
_cell.angle_alpha   90.00
_cell.angle_beta   90.00
_cell.angle_gamma   90.00
#
_symmetry.space_group_name_H-M   'P 1'
#
loop_
_entity.id
_entity.type
_entity.pdbx_description
1 polymer ?
#
loop_
_entity_poly.entity_id
_entity_poly.type
_entity_poly.pdbx_seq_one_letter_code
_entity_poly.pdbx_strand_id
1 'polypeptide(L)'
;MHYYGDVELGNVIQQTQVLNPWWMWPLQAFCFNFGSTHGIHHFVVKEPFYIRQMTAKVAHKVMAEMGVRFNDFGTFARANRLGFPPSAGFRSAPSPQATNAPQRG
;
A
#
# COMPACT_ATOMS: atom_id res chain seq x y z
N MET A 1 5.76 -5.72 -5.50
CA MET A 1 5.59 -4.48 -4.72
C MET A 1 4.11 -4.25 -4.38
N HIS A 2 3.41 -5.32 -3.99
CA HIS A 2 2.01 -5.23 -3.61
C HIS A 2 1.77 -6.01 -2.33
N TYR A 3 1.13 -5.36 -1.36
CA TYR A 3 0.64 -6.02 -0.17
C TYR A 3 -0.81 -6.44 -0.40
N TYR A 4 -1.09 -7.70 -0.12
CA TYR A 4 -2.44 -8.28 -0.23
C TYR A 4 -2.99 -8.72 1.13
N GLY A 5 -2.11 -8.93 2.12
CA GLY A 5 -2.48 -9.24 3.50
C GLY A 5 -2.39 -8.02 4.40
N ASP A 6 -3.25 -7.97 5.42
CA ASP A 6 -3.24 -6.95 6.48
C ASP A 6 -3.35 -5.49 6.00
N VAL A 7 -3.85 -5.27 4.78
CA VAL A 7 -4.14 -3.93 4.25
C VAL A 7 -5.57 -3.56 4.60
N GLU A 8 -5.77 -2.38 5.17
CA GLU A 8 -7.10 -1.82 5.39
C GLU A 8 -7.87 -1.76 4.08
N LEU A 9 -9.13 -2.19 4.10
CA LEU A 9 -9.97 -2.21 2.91
C LEU A 9 -10.11 -0.80 2.33
N GLY A 10 -9.71 -0.63 1.07
CA GLY A 10 -9.72 0.67 0.38
C GLY A 10 -8.48 1.53 0.60
N ASN A 11 -7.54 1.13 1.46
CA ASN A 11 -6.31 1.90 1.73
C ASN A 11 -5.21 1.55 0.71
N VAL A 12 -5.27 2.20 -0.44
CA VAL A 12 -4.31 2.01 -1.55
C VAL A 12 -2.86 2.38 -1.20
N ILE A 13 -2.65 3.21 -0.17
CA ILE A 13 -1.31 3.61 0.28
C ILE A 13 -0.56 2.41 0.87
N GLN A 14 -1.27 1.57 1.63
CA GLN A 14 -0.71 0.36 2.25
C GLN A 14 -0.49 -0.77 1.24
N GLN A 15 -1.12 -0.72 0.08
CA GLN A 15 -1.04 -1.78 -0.94
C GLN A 15 0.28 -1.80 -1.70
N THR A 16 1.15 -0.78 -1.59
CA THR A 16 2.39 -0.71 -2.39
C THR A 16 3.61 -0.29 -1.58
N GLN A 17 4.79 -0.42 -2.20
CA GLN A 17 6.05 0.08 -1.67
C GLN A 17 6.93 0.62 -2.80
N VAL A 18 7.87 1.49 -2.44
CA VAL A 18 8.96 1.95 -3.31
C VAL A 18 10.19 1.07 -3.09
N LEU A 19 10.78 0.56 -4.16
CA LEU A 19 12.08 -0.13 -4.14
C LEU A 19 13.12 0.74 -4.82
N ASN A 20 14.02 1.35 -4.04
CA ASN A 20 15.06 2.22 -4.55
C ASN A 20 16.43 2.06 -3.85
N PRO A 21 16.84 0.87 -3.34
CA PRO A 21 18.17 0.77 -2.77
C PRO A 21 19.22 0.88 -3.88
N TRP A 22 20.35 1.51 -3.57
CA TRP A 22 21.40 1.78 -4.57
C TRP A 22 21.91 0.51 -5.26
N TRP A 23 21.96 -0.63 -4.59
CA TRP A 23 22.44 -1.90 -5.14
C TRP A 23 21.47 -2.56 -6.14
N MET A 24 20.20 -2.14 -6.19
CA MET A 24 19.25 -2.60 -7.21
C MET A 24 19.43 -1.87 -8.55
N TRP A 25 20.31 -0.88 -8.63
CA TRP A 25 20.44 -0.04 -9.83
C TRP A 25 20.64 -0.81 -11.14
N PRO A 26 21.38 -1.93 -11.23
CA PRO A 26 21.47 -2.73 -12.46
C PRO A 26 20.12 -3.31 -12.91
N LEU A 27 19.34 -3.86 -11.97
CA LEU A 27 17.99 -4.38 -12.27
C LEU A 27 17.03 -3.25 -12.63
N GLN A 28 17.15 -2.11 -11.94
CA GLN A 28 16.39 -0.92 -12.28
C GLN A 28 16.72 -0.43 -13.68
N ALA A 29 17.99 -0.39 -14.08
CA ALA A 29 18.38 0.00 -15.44
C ALA A 29 17.75 -0.94 -16.49
N PHE A 30 17.75 -2.25 -16.24
CA PHE A 30 17.10 -3.24 -17.10
C PHE A 30 15.57 -3.03 -17.21
N CYS A 31 14.91 -2.68 -16.10
CA CYS A 31 13.45 -2.47 -16.05
C CYS A 31 13.03 -1.00 -16.08
N PHE A 32 13.85 -0.08 -16.59
CA PHE A 32 13.54 1.37 -16.65
C PHE A 32 13.07 1.96 -15.31
N ASN A 33 13.74 1.58 -14.23
CA ASN A 33 13.52 2.02 -12.85
C ASN A 33 12.10 1.70 -12.32
N PHE A 34 11.49 0.62 -12.84
CA PHE A 34 10.16 0.15 -12.46
C PHE A 34 9.99 -0.02 -10.95
N GLY A 35 10.97 -0.60 -10.26
CA GLY A 35 10.88 -0.84 -8.81
C GLY A 35 10.70 0.45 -8.01
N SER A 36 11.30 1.54 -8.49
CA SER A 36 11.27 2.83 -7.79
C SER A 36 10.01 3.63 -8.14
N THR A 37 9.50 3.50 -9.36
CA THR A 37 8.38 4.33 -9.86
C THR A 37 7.03 3.60 -9.93
N HIS A 38 6.99 2.29 -9.71
CA HIS A 38 5.75 1.51 -9.74
C HIS A 38 4.67 2.04 -8.81
N GLY A 39 5.04 2.43 -7.58
CA GLY A 39 4.06 3.00 -6.63
C GLY A 39 3.38 4.28 -7.15
N ILE A 40 4.06 5.08 -7.96
CA ILE A 40 3.51 6.32 -8.55
C ILE A 40 2.32 6.00 -9.47
N HIS A 41 2.39 4.87 -10.19
CA HIS A 41 1.32 4.41 -11.07
C HIS A 41 -0.01 4.23 -10.35
N HIS A 42 0.02 3.73 -9.11
CA HIS A 42 -1.17 3.44 -8.32
C HIS A 42 -1.91 4.70 -7.91
N PHE A 43 -1.22 5.84 -7.86
CA PHE A 43 -1.78 7.12 -7.46
C PHE A 43 -2.06 8.03 -8.67
N VAL A 44 -1.23 7.97 -9.71
CA VAL A 44 -1.35 8.80 -10.91
C VAL A 44 -1.37 7.93 -12.16
N VAL A 45 -2.55 7.36 -12.44
CA VAL A 45 -2.76 6.36 -13.51
C VAL A 45 -2.49 6.91 -14.91
N LYS A 46 -2.68 8.23 -15.13
CA LYS A 46 -2.57 8.89 -16.44
C LYS A 46 -1.13 9.14 -16.90
N GLU A 47 -0.13 9.09 -16.01
CA GLU A 47 1.25 9.36 -16.38
C GLU A 47 1.88 8.11 -17.00
N PRO A 48 2.46 8.17 -18.22
CA PRO A 48 3.25 7.07 -18.76
C PRO A 48 4.61 6.96 -18.05
N PHE A 49 5.33 5.85 -18.26
CA PHE A 49 6.53 5.51 -17.49
C PHE A 49 7.62 6.59 -17.48
N TYR A 50 7.83 7.30 -18.59
CA TYR A 50 8.86 8.33 -18.71
C TYR A 50 8.51 9.63 -17.95
N ILE A 51 7.24 10.00 -17.87
CA ILE A 51 6.79 11.15 -17.06
C ILE A 51 7.02 10.85 -15.57
N ARG A 52 6.73 9.62 -15.13
CA ARG A 52 6.95 9.19 -13.74
C ARG A 52 8.41 9.30 -13.31
N GLN A 53 9.36 9.12 -14.24
CA GLN A 53 10.78 9.31 -13.92
C GLN A 53 11.10 10.77 -13.60
N MET A 54 10.48 11.72 -14.32
CA MET A 54 10.67 13.15 -14.06
C MET A 54 10.03 13.60 -12.75
N THR A 55 8.91 12.97 -12.35
CA THR A 55 8.19 13.29 -11.10
C THR A 55 8.66 12.47 -9.89
N ALA A 56 9.48 11.43 -10.09
CA ALA A 56 9.87 10.45 -9.08
C ALA A 56 10.36 11.08 -7.77
N LYS A 57 11.23 12.09 -7.84
CA LYS A 57 11.79 12.75 -6.65
C LYS A 57 10.70 13.40 -5.78
N VAL A 58 9.75 14.09 -6.40
CA VAL A 58 8.64 14.73 -5.68
C VAL A 58 7.64 13.69 -5.20
N ALA A 59 7.30 12.73 -6.06
CA ALA A 59 6.37 11.66 -5.74
C ALA A 59 6.87 10.82 -4.56
N HIS A 60 8.16 10.45 -4.51
CA HIS A 60 8.75 9.71 -3.39
C HIS A 60 8.64 10.46 -2.07
N LYS A 61 8.85 11.78 -2.08
CA LYS A 61 8.69 12.61 -0.88
C LYS A 61 7.25 12.53 -0.37
N VAL A 62 6.27 12.77 -1.24
CA VAL A 62 4.84 12.71 -0.88
C VAL A 62 4.44 11.30 -0.45
N MET A 63 4.90 10.27 -1.16
CA MET A 63 4.64 8.87 -0.82
C MET A 63 5.17 8.51 0.57
N ALA A 64 6.37 8.99 0.93
CA ALA A 64 6.92 8.79 2.27
C ALA A 64 6.10 9.55 3.33
N GLU A 65 5.72 10.80 3.07
CA GLU A 65 4.86 11.61 3.96
C GLU A 65 3.49 10.94 4.20
N MET A 66 2.93 10.30 3.18
CA MET A 66 1.66 9.58 3.26
C MET A 66 1.78 8.17 3.85
N GLY A 67 2.99 7.69 4.15
CA GLY A 67 3.22 6.40 4.80
C GLY A 67 3.39 5.19 3.86
N VAL A 68 3.67 5.42 2.58
CA VAL A 68 4.12 4.34 1.68
C VAL A 68 5.45 3.78 2.18
N ARG A 69 5.57 2.46 2.19
CA ARG A 69 6.79 1.76 2.62
C ARG A 69 7.92 1.90 1.58
N PHE A 70 9.16 1.94 2.06
CA PHE A 70 10.35 1.96 1.22
C PHE A 70 11.22 0.77 1.57
N ASN A 71 11.70 0.05 0.56
CA ASN A 71 12.72 -0.99 0.69
C ASN A 71 12.37 -2.07 1.73
N ASP A 72 11.10 -2.44 1.83
CA ASP A 72 10.65 -3.48 2.75
C ASP A 72 10.88 -4.86 2.14
N PHE A 73 12.14 -5.30 2.19
CA PHE A 73 12.55 -6.64 1.78
C PHE A 73 12.12 -7.72 2.78
N GLY A 74 11.85 -7.35 4.04
CA GLY A 74 11.33 -8.26 5.05
C GLY A 74 9.93 -8.81 4.71
N THR A 75 9.21 -8.14 3.81
CA THR A 75 7.91 -8.60 3.30
C THR A 75 7.95 -10.03 2.74
N PHE A 76 9.08 -10.43 2.12
CA PHE A 76 9.21 -11.76 1.53
C PHE A 76 9.22 -12.86 2.60
N ALA A 77 9.86 -12.60 3.75
CA ALA A 77 9.80 -13.50 4.89
C ALA A 77 8.42 -13.52 5.57
N ARG A 78 7.74 -12.37 5.61
CA ARG A 78 6.40 -12.24 6.19
C ARG A 78 5.26 -12.65 5.25
N ALA A 79 5.56 -13.00 4.00
CA ALA A 79 4.58 -13.28 2.95
C ALA A 79 3.54 -12.14 2.78
N ASN A 80 4.00 -10.89 2.66
CA ASN A 80 3.16 -9.68 2.54
C ASN A 80 2.28 -9.34 3.74
N ARG A 81 2.45 -10.00 4.89
CA ARG A 81 1.80 -9.58 6.14
C ARG A 81 2.45 -8.34 6.72
N LEU A 82 1.62 -7.42 7.18
CA LEU A 82 2.04 -6.16 7.79
C LEU A 82 2.40 -6.31 9.27
N GLY A 83 2.12 -7.49 9.86
CA GLY A 83 2.39 -7.82 11.25
C GLY A 83 1.31 -7.28 12.19
N PHE A 84 0.94 -8.08 13.19
CA PHE A 84 0.21 -7.64 14.38
C PHE A 84 0.98 -8.19 15.60
N PRO A 85 1.25 -7.45 16.69
CA PRO A 85 1.10 -8.06 18.01
C PRO A 85 -0.40 -8.38 18.21
N PRO A 86 -0.77 -9.43 18.97
CA PRO A 86 -2.18 -9.76 19.17
C PRO A 86 -2.94 -8.53 19.66
N SER A 87 -4.12 -8.27 19.10
CA SER A 87 -4.98 -7.20 19.60
C SER A 87 -5.37 -7.52 21.03
N ALA A 88 -4.75 -6.83 21.99
CA ALA A 88 -5.26 -6.75 23.35
C ALA A 88 -6.70 -6.24 23.25
N GLY A 89 -7.63 -7.04 23.77
CA GLY A 89 -9.03 -7.01 23.39
C GLY A 89 -9.68 -5.63 23.48
N PHE A 90 -10.33 -5.23 22.39
CA PHE A 90 -11.49 -4.36 22.48
C PHE A 90 -12.73 -5.26 22.53
N ARG A 91 -13.34 -5.28 23.71
CA ARG A 91 -14.56 -6.03 24.02
C ARG A 91 -15.63 -5.74 22.95
N SER A 92 -16.29 -6.79 22.49
CA SER A 92 -17.49 -6.72 21.67
C SER A 92 -18.51 -5.77 22.30
N ALA A 93 -18.74 -4.62 21.67
CA ALA A 93 -19.93 -3.84 21.95
C ALA A 93 -21.14 -4.62 21.37
N PRO A 94 -22.23 -4.79 22.13
CA PRO A 94 -23.35 -5.62 21.70
C PRO A 94 -24.11 -4.93 20.55
N SER A 95 -24.50 -5.73 19.55
CA SER A 95 -25.28 -5.29 18.38
C SER A 95 -26.60 -4.63 18.81
N PRO A 96 -26.93 -3.42 18.31
CA PRO A 96 -28.27 -2.88 18.48
C PRO A 96 -29.26 -3.70 17.65
N GLN A 97 -30.33 -4.13 18.32
CA GLN A 97 -31.41 -4.98 17.82
C GLN A 97 -32.04 -4.43 16.53
N ALA A 98 -32.37 -5.34 15.61
CA ALA A 98 -33.14 -5.06 14.42
C ALA A 98 -34.54 -4.55 14.77
N THR A 99 -34.85 -3.29 14.46
CA THR A 99 -36.22 -2.77 14.52
C THR A 99 -36.98 -3.25 13.28
N ASN A 100 -37.77 -4.30 13.42
CA ASN A 100 -38.79 -4.68 12.45
C ASN A 100 -40.15 -4.17 12.90
N ALA A 101 -40.71 -3.19 12.19
CA ALA A 101 -42.14 -2.93 12.04
C ALA A 101 -42.34 -1.91 10.91
N PRO A 102 -43.52 -1.84 10.24
CA PRO A 102 -44.74 -2.62 10.44
C PRO A 102 -45.27 -3.27 9.15
N GLN A 103 -46.08 -4.33 9.25
CA GLN A 103 -47.12 -4.57 8.25
C GLN A 103 -48.50 -4.55 8.91
N ARG A 104 -49.37 -3.77 8.26
CA ARG A 104 -50.77 -3.53 8.59
C ARG A 104 -51.61 -4.76 8.28
N GLY A 105 -52.65 -4.97 9.06
CA GLY A 105 -53.72 -5.95 8.84
C GLY A 105 -54.44 -6.26 10.13
#